data_AF-A0AAU9Z4Z2-F1
#
_entry.id   AF-A0AAU9Z4Z2-F1
#
_cell.length_a   1.000
_cell.length_b   1.000
_cell.length_c   1.000
_cell.angle_alpha   90.00
_cell.angle_beta   90.00
_cell.angle_gamma   90.00
#
_symmetry.space_group_name_H-M   'P 1'
#
loop_
_entity.id
_entity.type
_entity.pdbx_description
1 polymer ?
#
loop_
_entity_poly.entity_id
_entity_poly.type
_entity_poly.pdbx_seq_one_letter_code
_entity_poly.pdbx_strand_id
1 'polypeptide(L)'
;MAKLLWFSMLILIIPVALAVGVDQSKNEVVSKYFESINTSNAIVKQCVWFAMKEYNKESEDKYVFLADKTLHAKLQITDQMEYQIDVQISRSNCKKPLNHTENCITQKNSKLEKKANCSFLVGALPWNGQFTLMNKECKDI
;
A
#
# COMPACT_ATOMS: atom_id res chain seq x y z
N MET A 1 -61.26 -64.84 29.72
CA MET A 1 -59.92 -65.44 29.57
C MET A 1 -59.02 -64.43 28.84
N ALA A 2 -57.85 -64.16 29.40
CA ALA A 2 -56.63 -63.56 28.79
C ALA A 2 -56.73 -62.12 28.22
N LYS A 3 -56.07 -61.14 28.85
CA LYS A 3 -54.69 -60.61 28.57
C LYS A 3 -54.68 -59.66 27.35
N LEU A 4 -53.94 -58.56 27.29
CA LEU A 4 -53.07 -57.80 28.20
C LEU A 4 -52.76 -56.51 27.40
N LEU A 5 -52.67 -55.38 28.07
CA LEU A 5 -51.85 -54.19 27.75
C LEU A 5 -51.26 -54.08 26.33
N TRP A 6 -51.61 -53.03 25.59
CA TRP A 6 -50.60 -52.35 24.77
C TRP A 6 -50.76 -50.83 24.84
N PHE A 7 -49.75 -50.23 25.45
CA PHE A 7 -49.56 -48.82 25.71
C PHE A 7 -49.79 -47.90 24.51
N SER A 8 -50.43 -46.78 24.82
CA SER A 8 -50.30 -45.49 24.13
C SER A 8 -48.84 -45.19 23.80
N MET A 9 -48.48 -45.20 22.53
CA MET A 9 -47.23 -44.62 22.06
C MET A 9 -47.55 -43.42 21.17
N LEU A 10 -47.54 -42.22 21.79
CA LEU A 10 -47.45 -40.95 21.09
C LEU A 10 -46.16 -40.97 20.26
N ILE A 11 -46.30 -41.07 18.94
CA ILE A 11 -45.16 -40.93 18.03
C ILE A 11 -44.78 -39.45 18.02
N LEU A 12 -43.74 -39.09 18.76
CA LEU A 12 -43.02 -37.82 18.63
C LEU A 12 -42.31 -37.82 17.28
N ILE A 13 -42.92 -37.23 16.27
CA ILE A 13 -42.26 -36.95 14.99
C ILE A 13 -41.30 -35.79 15.26
N ILE A 14 -40.02 -36.09 15.46
CA ILE A 14 -38.98 -35.07 15.51
C ILE A 14 -38.68 -34.67 14.06
N PRO A 15 -38.94 -33.42 13.63
CA PRO A 15 -38.48 -32.98 12.32
C PRO A 15 -36.95 -32.89 12.37
N VAL A 16 -36.28 -33.81 11.68
CA VAL A 16 -34.86 -33.66 11.40
C VAL A 16 -34.74 -32.54 10.37
N ALA A 17 -34.42 -31.34 10.85
CA ALA A 17 -34.08 -30.23 9.97
C ALA A 17 -32.81 -30.63 9.21
N LEU A 18 -32.92 -30.83 7.90
CA LEU A 18 -31.76 -30.84 7.01
C LEU A 18 -31.25 -29.40 6.93
N ALA A 19 -30.37 -29.03 7.85
CA ALA A 19 -29.53 -27.87 7.68
C ALA A 19 -28.58 -28.16 6.52
N VAL A 20 -28.96 -27.74 5.31
CA VAL A 20 -28.00 -27.60 4.22
C VAL A 20 -27.08 -26.47 4.65
N GLY A 21 -25.98 -26.82 5.31
CA GLY A 21 -24.88 -25.89 5.51
C GLY A 21 -24.36 -25.53 4.13
N VAL A 22 -24.72 -24.34 3.64
CA VAL A 22 -23.91 -23.68 2.63
C VAL A 22 -22.60 -23.37 3.34
N ASP A 23 -21.64 -24.28 3.23
CA ASP A 23 -20.27 -24.01 3.65
C ASP A 23 -19.69 -23.00 2.65
N GLN A 24 -19.97 -21.72 2.89
CA GLN A 24 -19.23 -20.62 2.30
C GLN A 24 -17.88 -20.48 3.02
N SER A 25 -17.14 -21.59 3.12
CA SER A 25 -15.70 -21.58 3.32
C SER A 25 -15.03 -21.23 2.00
N LYS A 26 -15.20 -19.98 1.57
CA LYS A 26 -14.22 -19.34 0.71
C LYS A 26 -13.60 -18.21 1.54
N ASN A 27 -12.93 -18.59 2.62
CA ASN A 27 -11.82 -17.79 3.11
C ASN A 27 -10.72 -17.88 2.04
N GLU A 28 -10.88 -17.11 0.96
CA GLU A 28 -9.78 -16.83 0.06
C GLU A 28 -8.79 -16.02 0.92
N VAL A 29 -7.86 -16.72 1.56
CA VAL A 29 -6.69 -16.11 2.17
C VAL A 29 -5.90 -15.56 1.00
N VAL A 30 -6.31 -14.38 0.50
CA VAL A 30 -5.48 -13.54 -0.34
C VAL A 30 -4.30 -13.22 0.54
N SER A 31 -3.21 -13.96 0.31
CA SER A 31 -1.92 -13.71 0.92
C SER A 31 -1.53 -12.27 0.60
N LYS A 32 -1.83 -11.35 1.51
CA LYS A 32 -1.41 -9.94 1.52
C LYS A 32 0.10 -9.89 1.77
N TYR A 33 0.87 -10.38 0.80
CA TYR A 33 2.31 -10.36 0.88
C TYR A 33 2.85 -9.33 -0.10
N PHE A 34 3.66 -8.43 0.42
CA PHE A 34 4.47 -7.52 -0.38
C PHE A 34 5.56 -8.31 -1.11
N GLU A 35 5.41 -8.46 -2.41
CA GLU A 35 6.43 -9.06 -3.26
C GLU A 35 7.52 -8.03 -3.59
N SER A 36 8.79 -8.39 -3.43
CA SER A 36 9.90 -7.53 -3.83
C SER A 36 9.94 -7.40 -5.36
N ILE A 37 9.96 -6.16 -5.85
CA ILE A 37 10.03 -5.88 -7.29
C ILE A 37 11.27 -5.05 -7.61
N ASN A 38 11.67 -5.06 -8.88
CA ASN A 38 12.85 -4.33 -9.31
C ASN A 38 12.60 -2.80 -9.24
N THR A 39 13.52 -2.06 -8.63
CA THR A 39 13.43 -0.59 -8.50
C THR A 39 13.50 0.13 -9.85
N SER A 40 14.01 -0.51 -10.90
CA SER A 40 14.03 0.01 -12.27
C SER A 40 12.70 -0.13 -13.01
N ASN A 41 11.70 -0.81 -12.43
CA ASN A 41 10.36 -0.94 -13.00
C ASN A 41 9.76 0.44 -13.31
N ALA A 42 9.15 0.58 -14.49
CA ALA A 42 8.62 1.86 -14.96
C ALA A 42 7.53 2.43 -14.03
N ILE A 43 6.66 1.58 -13.48
CA ILE A 43 5.61 2.00 -12.54
C ILE A 43 6.22 2.42 -11.22
N VAL A 44 7.26 1.74 -10.72
CA VAL A 44 7.99 2.18 -9.52
C VAL A 44 8.55 3.58 -9.72
N LYS A 45 9.15 3.88 -10.88
CA LYS A 45 9.65 5.23 -11.20
C LYS A 45 8.54 6.27 -11.22
N GLN A 46 7.36 5.94 -11.77
CA GLN A 46 6.20 6.82 -11.77
C GLN A 46 5.68 7.07 -10.34
N CYS A 47 5.60 6.03 -9.51
CA CYS A 47 5.21 6.14 -8.11
C CYS A 47 6.19 7.02 -7.32
N VAL A 48 7.51 6.86 -7.52
CA VAL A 48 8.52 7.72 -6.90
C VAL A 48 8.36 9.17 -7.35
N TRP A 49 8.19 9.41 -8.65
CA TRP A 49 7.98 10.77 -9.17
C TRP A 49 6.74 11.43 -8.55
N PHE A 50 5.63 10.70 -8.48
CA PHE A 50 4.39 11.16 -7.88
C PHE A 50 4.56 11.43 -6.37
N ALA A 51 5.12 10.48 -5.62
CA ALA A 51 5.36 10.61 -4.19
C ALA A 51 6.27 11.81 -3.87
N MET A 52 7.32 12.03 -4.67
CA MET A 52 8.21 13.19 -4.50
C MET A 52 7.51 14.52 -4.79
N LYS A 53 6.56 14.55 -5.72
CA LYS A 53 5.74 15.75 -5.99
C LYS A 53 4.89 16.09 -4.77
N GLU A 54 4.17 15.11 -4.21
CA GLU A 54 3.34 15.31 -3.02
C GLU A 54 4.18 15.64 -1.78
N TYR A 55 5.31 14.92 -1.58
CA TYR A 55 6.26 15.23 -0.50
C TYR A 55 6.74 16.69 -0.56
N ASN A 56 7.12 17.18 -1.74
CA ASN A 56 7.61 18.55 -1.89
C ASN A 56 6.51 19.60 -1.70
N LYS A 57 5.27 19.30 -2.07
CA LYS A 57 4.11 20.16 -1.85
C LYS A 57 3.80 20.32 -0.36
N GLU A 58 3.89 19.24 0.41
CA GLU A 58 3.57 19.23 1.83
C GLU A 58 4.75 19.62 2.74
N SER A 59 5.99 19.42 2.29
CA SER A 59 7.18 19.74 3.08
C SER A 59 7.31 21.24 3.31
N GLU A 60 7.51 21.65 4.57
CA GLU A 60 7.74 23.03 4.99
C GLU A 60 9.14 23.57 4.63
N ASP A 61 10.04 22.72 4.12
CA ASP A 61 11.36 23.15 3.70
C ASP A 61 11.26 24.12 2.51
N LYS A 62 12.06 25.19 2.56
CA LYS A 62 12.12 26.23 1.52
C LYS A 62 12.70 25.71 0.21
N TYR A 63 13.41 24.58 0.24
CA TYR A 63 14.05 23.97 -0.91
C TYR A 63 13.32 22.71 -1.36
N VAL A 64 13.43 22.43 -2.65
CA VAL A 64 12.92 21.19 -3.25
C VAL A 64 13.86 20.03 -2.88
N PHE A 65 13.29 18.88 -2.54
CA PHE A 65 14.01 17.61 -2.39
C PHE A 65 13.97 16.81 -3.68
N LEU A 66 15.09 16.18 -4.00
CA LEU A 66 15.26 15.26 -5.13
C LEU A 66 15.37 13.83 -4.60
N ALA A 67 14.92 12.87 -5.38
CA ALA A 67 15.20 11.47 -5.13
C ALA A 67 16.61 11.13 -5.64
N ASP A 68 17.50 10.73 -4.73
CA ASP A 68 18.86 10.33 -5.08
C ASP A 68 18.86 8.89 -5.61
N LYS A 69 18.24 7.99 -4.83
CA LYS A 69 18.29 6.55 -5.08
C LYS A 69 17.06 5.87 -4.51
N THR A 70 16.41 5.04 -5.32
CA THR A 70 15.43 4.07 -4.84
C THR A 70 16.17 2.87 -4.27
N LEU A 71 15.99 2.62 -2.96
CA LEU A 71 16.67 1.57 -2.20
C LEU A 71 15.97 0.24 -2.39
N HIS A 72 14.65 0.22 -2.15
CA HIS A 72 13.82 -0.98 -2.22
C HIS A 72 12.44 -0.63 -2.79
N ALA A 73 11.79 -1.61 -3.42
CA ALA A 73 10.43 -1.51 -3.87
C ALA A 73 9.72 -2.84 -3.66
N LYS A 74 8.49 -2.78 -3.14
CA LYS A 74 7.62 -3.93 -2.97
C LYS A 74 6.24 -3.62 -3.51
N LEU A 75 5.56 -4.63 -4.03
CA LEU A 75 4.20 -4.55 -4.55
C LEU A 75 3.29 -5.47 -3.75
N GLN A 76 2.13 -4.95 -3.37
CA GLN A 76 1.00 -5.72 -2.88
C GLN A 76 -0.19 -5.45 -3.80
N ILE A 77 -0.96 -6.50 -4.13
CA ILE A 77 -2.19 -6.37 -4.91
C ILE A 77 -3.37 -6.51 -3.95
N THR A 78 -4.17 -5.45 -3.85
CA THR A 78 -5.41 -5.38 -3.06
C THR A 78 -6.59 -5.13 -4.02
N ASP A 79 -7.48 -4.20 -3.69
CA ASP A 79 -8.41 -3.57 -4.62
C ASP A 79 -7.70 -2.62 -5.62
N GLN A 80 -6.44 -2.27 -5.35
CA GLN A 80 -5.54 -1.54 -6.22
C GLN A 80 -4.09 -2.09 -6.13
N MET A 81 -3.18 -1.55 -6.94
CA MET A 81 -1.75 -1.88 -6.81
C MET A 81 -1.10 -0.97 -5.76
N GLU A 82 -0.59 -1.53 -4.67
CA GLU A 82 0.05 -0.79 -3.59
C GLU A 82 1.56 -0.99 -3.62
N TYR A 83 2.28 0.10 -3.87
CA TYR A 83 3.73 0.11 -3.94
C TYR A 83 4.32 0.68 -2.65
N GLN A 84 5.03 -0.14 -1.89
CA GLN A 84 5.87 0.33 -0.79
C GLN A 84 7.29 0.56 -1.33
N ILE A 85 7.77 1.80 -1.27
CA ILE A 85 9.02 2.22 -1.92
C ILE A 85 9.88 2.98 -0.93
N ASP A 86 11.09 2.48 -0.70
CA ASP A 86 12.09 3.15 0.13
C ASP A 86 13.04 3.94 -0.77
N VAL A 87 13.17 5.24 -0.50
CA VAL A 87 13.92 6.20 -1.32
C VAL A 87 14.80 7.06 -0.43
N GLN A 88 16.07 7.19 -0.79
CA GLN A 88 16.94 8.23 -0.26
C GLN A 88 16.68 9.52 -1.02
N ILE A 89 16.43 10.61 -0.29
CA ILE A 89 16.19 11.94 -0.85
C ILE A 89 17.23 12.93 -0.34
N SER A 90 17.54 13.94 -1.14
CA SER A 90 18.44 15.04 -0.77
C SER A 90 17.85 16.40 -1.08
N ARG A 91 18.19 17.38 -0.25
CA ARG A 91 17.85 18.78 -0.51
C ARG A 91 18.60 19.26 -1.75
N SER A 92 17.90 19.95 -2.64
CA SER A 92 18.49 20.60 -3.81
C SER A 92 18.88 22.05 -3.56
N ASN A 93 19.47 22.67 -4.58
CA ASN A 93 19.69 24.11 -4.64
C ASN A 93 18.46 24.90 -5.13
N CYS A 94 17.40 24.25 -5.59
CA CYS A 94 16.16 24.90 -6.04
C CYS A 94 15.27 25.26 -4.86
N LYS A 95 14.70 26.47 -4.88
CA LYS A 95 13.71 26.92 -3.91
C LYS A 95 12.30 26.56 -4.38
N LYS A 96 11.37 26.45 -3.45
CA LYS A 96 9.93 26.34 -3.76
C LYS A 96 9.33 27.74 -3.96
N PRO A 97 8.33 27.91 -4.84
CA PRO A 97 7.83 26.93 -5.80
C PRO A 97 8.84 26.67 -6.93
N LEU A 98 8.83 25.45 -7.47
CA LEU A 98 9.75 25.07 -8.55
C LEU A 98 9.30 25.71 -9.87
N ASN A 99 10.19 26.47 -10.52
CA ASN A 99 9.97 26.96 -11.87
C ASN A 99 10.33 25.88 -12.90
N HIS A 100 9.51 25.71 -13.96
CA HIS A 100 9.68 24.65 -14.97
C HIS A 100 11.01 24.72 -15.75
N THR A 101 11.73 25.83 -15.70
CA THR A 101 13.00 26.06 -16.40
C THR A 101 14.23 25.75 -15.55
N GLU A 102 14.08 25.49 -14.25
CA GLU A 102 15.21 25.29 -13.33
C GLU A 102 15.67 23.84 -13.31
N ASN A 103 16.95 23.62 -13.66
CA ASN A 103 17.61 22.33 -13.49
C ASN A 103 18.13 22.21 -12.05
N CYS A 104 17.44 21.43 -11.22
CA CYS A 104 17.81 21.23 -9.83
C CYS A 104 18.92 20.21 -9.67
N ILE A 105 19.89 20.55 -8.82
CA ILE A 105 20.97 19.65 -8.42
C ILE A 105 21.00 19.53 -6.91
N THR A 106 21.51 18.40 -6.41
CA THR A 106 21.74 18.20 -4.97
C THR A 106 22.59 19.32 -4.39
N GLN A 107 22.21 19.80 -3.21
CA GLN A 107 22.88 20.87 -2.50
C GLN A 107 24.32 20.48 -2.15
N LYS A 108 25.30 21.29 -2.56
CA LYS A 108 26.72 21.06 -2.29
C LYS A 108 27.24 21.84 -1.08
N ASN A 109 26.47 22.82 -0.59
CA ASN A 109 26.84 23.59 0.59
C ASN A 109 26.59 22.75 1.85
N SER A 110 27.66 22.41 2.58
CA SER A 110 27.61 21.55 3.78
C SER A 110 26.67 22.06 4.88
N LYS A 111 26.45 23.38 5.00
CA LYS A 111 25.53 23.95 6.00
C LYS A 111 24.05 23.78 5.61
N LEU A 112 23.79 23.58 4.33
CA LEU A 112 22.45 23.40 3.76
C LEU A 112 22.23 21.98 3.25
N GLU A 113 23.22 21.09 3.35
CA GLU A 113 23.03 19.69 3.01
C GLU A 113 22.01 19.08 3.96
N LYS A 114 21.06 18.34 3.40
CA LYS A 114 20.10 17.56 4.17
C LYS A 114 19.73 16.33 3.34
N LYS A 115 19.79 15.17 3.97
CA LYS A 115 19.38 13.89 3.39
C LYS A 115 18.39 13.22 4.32
N ALA A 116 17.49 12.44 3.74
CA ALA A 116 16.54 11.64 4.49
C ALA A 116 16.29 10.33 3.76
N ASN A 117 16.02 9.27 4.52
CA ASN A 117 15.45 8.04 4.01
C ASN A 117 13.94 8.10 4.21
N CYS A 118 13.19 7.96 3.13
CA CYS A 118 11.74 7.96 3.14
C CYS A 118 11.19 6.60 2.70
N SER A 119 10.13 6.15 3.37
CA SER A 119 9.28 5.05 2.94
C SER A 119 7.95 5.63 2.48
N PHE A 120 7.59 5.39 1.22
CA PHE A 120 6.33 5.82 0.63
C PHE A 120 5.44 4.61 0.35
N LEU A 121 4.16 4.70 0.71
CA LEU A 121 3.13 3.77 0.27
C LEU A 121 2.27 4.49 -0.78
N VAL A 122 2.34 4.03 -2.03
CA VAL A 122 1.64 4.64 -3.16
C VAL A 122 0.66 3.64 -3.74
N GLY A 123 -0.63 3.97 -3.69
CA GLY A 123 -1.67 3.26 -4.41
C GLY A 123 -1.69 3.69 -5.87
N ALA A 124 -1.83 2.75 -6.80
CA ALA A 124 -1.87 3.03 -8.22
C ALA A 124 -2.92 2.18 -8.95
N LEU A 125 -3.57 2.80 -9.93
CA LEU A 125 -4.33 2.15 -10.99
C LEU A 125 -3.66 2.52 -12.32
N PRO A 126 -2.60 1.79 -12.73
CA PRO A 126 -1.75 2.19 -13.85
C PRO A 126 -2.51 2.37 -15.18
N TRP A 127 -3.55 1.55 -15.42
CA TRP A 127 -4.40 1.64 -16.61
C TRP A 127 -5.17 2.96 -16.72
N ASN A 128 -5.40 3.64 -15.60
CA ASN A 128 -6.07 4.93 -15.53
C ASN A 128 -5.10 6.10 -15.26
N GLY A 129 -3.80 5.83 -15.09
CA GLY A 129 -2.82 6.83 -14.69
C GLY A 129 -3.09 7.49 -13.33
N GLN A 130 -3.82 6.80 -12.44
CA GLN A 130 -4.17 7.32 -11.12
C GLN A 130 -3.19 6.84 -10.07
N PHE A 131 -2.70 7.77 -9.26
CA PHE A 131 -1.77 7.53 -8.15
C PHE A 131 -2.26 8.26 -6.91
N THR A 132 -2.11 7.64 -5.75
CA THR A 132 -2.48 8.22 -4.45
C THR A 132 -1.38 7.94 -3.44
N LEU A 133 -0.91 8.97 -2.75
CA LEU A 133 0.05 8.82 -1.67
C LEU A 133 -0.73 8.42 -0.41
N MET A 134 -0.63 7.15 -0.03
CA MET A 134 -1.40 6.58 1.08
C MET A 134 -0.69 6.79 2.42
N ASN A 135 0.63 6.65 2.43
CA ASN A 135 1.44 6.91 3.61
C ASN A 135 2.83 7.42 3.20
N LYS A 136 3.46 8.19 4.09
CA LYS A 136 4.85 8.60 3.99
C LYS A 136 5.48 8.66 5.37
N GLU A 137 6.70 8.14 5.48
CA GLU A 137 7.52 8.26 6.68
C GLU A 137 8.94 8.59 6.26
N CYS A 138 9.54 9.62 6.86
CA CYS A 138 10.89 10.05 6.54
C CYS A 138 11.73 10.20 7.80
N LYS A 139 13.01 9.81 7.71
CA LYS A 139 14.00 9.95 8.78
C LYS A 139 15.24 10.61 8.21
N ASP A 140 15.69 11.69 8.86
CA ASP A 140 16.93 12.37 8.52
C ASP A 140 18.14 11.42 8.71
N ILE A 141 19.18 11.61 7.89
CA ILE A 141 20.43 10.82 7.89
C ILE A 141 21.60 11.73 8.27
#